data_AF-A0A812KMQ1-F1
#
_entry.id   AF-A0A812KMQ1-F1
#
_cell.length_a   1.000
_cell.length_b   1.000
_cell.length_c   1.000
_cell.angle_alpha   90.00
_cell.angle_beta   90.00
_cell.angle_gamma   90.00
#
_symmetry.space_group_name_H-M   'P 1'
#
loop_
_entity.id
_entity.type
_entity.pdbx_description
1 polymer ?
#
loop_
_entity_poly.entity_id
_entity_poly.type
_entity_poly.pdbx_seq_one_letter_code
_entity_poly.pdbx_strand_id
1 'polypeptide(L)'
;MVILDPIAGTGLHSVLLRQMGVKVFCADSVDGGSTQTSGADTNYLNQCMSTGSAARAAAAAGAAAANAAVSAAGHAVAWTEMENLDVFDSGEAATEWWQRAEAGCPILMLSFPPPPPAEVAEAALRRFRGSWLLFIGEWRGCTGGSGFFDLLEAEWQKVRVFSLPQWPMMEDRVYLLRRQDPLAGGKKT
;
A
#
# COMPACT_ATOMS: atom_id res chain seq x y z
N MET A 1 -15.05 7.00 4.69
CA MET A 1 -14.17 6.88 3.49
C MET A 1 -13.52 5.51 3.53
N VAL A 2 -13.50 4.80 2.40
CA VAL A 2 -12.87 3.47 2.28
C VAL A 2 -11.73 3.56 1.28
N ILE A 3 -10.59 2.96 1.60
CA ILE A 3 -9.41 2.86 0.74
C ILE A 3 -9.06 1.38 0.57
N LEU A 4 -8.68 1.02 -0.65
CA LEU A 4 -8.17 -0.29 -1.00
C LEU A 4 -6.64 -0.28 -1.14
N ASP A 5 -5.95 -1.21 -0.52
CA ASP A 5 -4.48 -1.33 -0.56
C ASP A 5 -4.09 -2.79 -0.81
N PRO A 6 -4.02 -3.24 -2.09
CA PRO A 6 -3.81 -4.65 -2.45
C PRO A 6 -2.35 -5.09 -2.42
N ILE A 7 -1.43 -4.18 -2.08
CA ILE A 7 0.02 -4.38 -1.99
C ILE A 7 0.57 -3.66 -0.77
N ALA A 8 -0.08 -3.89 0.37
CA ALA A 8 0.13 -3.09 1.58
C ALA A 8 1.56 -3.20 2.14
N GLY A 9 2.30 -4.24 1.75
CA GLY A 9 3.61 -4.58 2.27
C GLY A 9 3.51 -4.83 3.78
N THR A 10 4.22 -3.99 4.53
CA THR A 10 4.10 -3.99 6.00
C THR A 10 2.82 -3.32 6.50
N GLY A 11 2.08 -2.60 5.65
CA GLY A 11 0.85 -1.91 6.03
C GLY A 11 1.06 -0.57 6.75
N LEU A 12 2.29 -0.03 6.73
CA LEU A 12 2.64 1.23 7.42
C LEU A 12 1.64 2.36 7.11
N HIS A 13 1.39 2.65 5.83
CA HIS A 13 0.47 3.71 5.43
C HIS A 13 -0.98 3.37 5.78
N SER A 14 -1.38 2.10 5.67
CA SER A 14 -2.71 1.60 6.02
C SER A 14 -2.99 1.80 7.53
N VAL A 15 -2.01 1.55 8.40
CA VAL A 15 -2.13 1.77 9.85
C VAL A 15 -2.27 3.26 10.17
N LEU A 16 -1.43 4.12 9.57
CA LEU A 16 -1.52 5.57 9.78
C LEU A 16 -2.89 6.13 9.36
N LEU A 17 -3.42 5.67 8.23
CA LEU A 17 -4.76 6.04 7.77
C LEU A 17 -5.86 5.54 8.70
N ARG A 18 -5.75 4.30 9.21
CA ARG A 18 -6.69 3.73 10.18
C ARG A 18 -6.71 4.53 11.50
N GLN A 19 -5.54 5.00 11.98
CA GLN A 19 -5.45 5.87 13.15
C GLN A 19 -6.17 7.22 12.95
N MET A 20 -6.29 7.67 11.70
CA MET A 20 -7.06 8.86 11.32
C MET A 20 -8.56 8.57 11.10
N GLY A 21 -9.04 7.37 11.42
CA GLY A 21 -10.43 6.96 11.26
C GLY A 21 -10.82 6.55 9.83
N VAL A 22 -9.84 6.33 8.94
CA VAL A 22 -10.10 5.85 7.58
C VAL A 22 -10.23 4.33 7.60
N LYS A 23 -11.28 3.80 6.96
CA LYS A 23 -11.38 2.35 6.74
C LYS A 23 -10.46 1.97 5.58
N VAL A 24 -9.51 1.09 5.83
CA VAL A 24 -8.60 0.56 4.79
C VAL A 24 -8.78 -0.95 4.70
N PHE A 25 -9.03 -1.47 3.50
CA PHE A 25 -8.89 -2.89 3.18
C PHE A 25 -7.48 -3.11 2.67
N CYS A 26 -6.71 -3.96 3.33
CA CYS A 26 -5.30 -4.15 3.03
C CYS A 26 -4.96 -5.64 2.94
N ALA A 27 -4.26 -6.00 1.87
CA ALA A 27 -3.72 -7.33 1.65
C ALA A 27 -2.28 -7.23 1.14
N ASP A 28 -1.51 -8.28 1.41
CA ASP A 28 -0.20 -8.50 0.78
C ASP A 28 0.09 -10.00 0.76
N SER A 29 0.79 -10.49 -0.25
CA SER A 29 1.18 -11.90 -0.35
C SER A 29 2.49 -12.22 0.36
N VAL A 30 3.26 -11.19 0.75
CA VAL A 30 4.58 -11.33 1.36
C VAL A 30 4.51 -10.95 2.82
N ASP A 31 4.77 -11.93 3.69
CA ASP A 31 4.86 -11.68 5.13
C ASP A 31 6.02 -10.71 5.44
N GLY A 32 5.72 -9.63 6.16
CA GLY A 32 6.67 -8.55 6.43
C GLY A 32 6.95 -7.60 5.25
N GLY A 33 6.21 -7.69 4.14
CA GLY A 33 6.39 -6.82 2.98
C GLY A 33 7.66 -7.09 2.15
N SER A 34 7.89 -6.25 1.13
CA SER A 34 8.79 -6.51 0.00
C SER A 34 10.13 -7.19 0.35
N THR A 35 10.39 -8.33 -0.29
CA THR A 35 11.68 -9.05 -0.34
C THR A 35 12.65 -8.46 -1.37
N GLN A 36 12.54 -7.17 -1.72
CA GLN A 36 13.47 -6.57 -2.67
C GLN A 36 14.90 -6.86 -2.23
N THR A 37 15.61 -7.62 -3.06
CA THR A 37 17.03 -7.96 -2.94
C THR A 37 17.90 -6.72 -3.21
N SER A 38 17.51 -5.56 -2.67
CA SER A 38 18.30 -4.32 -2.71
C SER A 38 19.54 -4.38 -1.82
N GLY A 39 19.83 -5.54 -1.22
CA GLY A 39 20.79 -5.66 -0.13
C GLY A 39 20.30 -5.07 1.19
N ALA A 40 19.07 -4.54 1.24
CA ALA A 40 18.40 -4.21 2.49
C ALA A 40 18.10 -5.51 3.23
N ASP A 41 18.69 -5.65 4.41
CA ASP A 41 18.52 -6.80 5.27
C ASP A 41 17.02 -7.05 5.52
N THR A 42 16.50 -8.21 5.14
CA THR A 42 15.11 -8.61 5.45
C THR A 42 14.93 -8.88 6.94
N ASN A 43 16.02 -9.01 7.71
CA ASN A 43 15.99 -8.92 9.16
C ASN A 43 15.90 -7.48 9.67
N TYR A 44 15.78 -6.45 8.83
CA TYR A 44 15.55 -5.07 9.30
C TYR A 44 14.30 -4.99 10.18
N LEU A 45 13.23 -5.72 9.82
CA LEU A 45 12.07 -5.85 10.71
C LEU A 45 12.44 -6.54 12.01
N ASN A 46 13.21 -7.64 12.00
CA ASN A 46 13.69 -8.29 13.22
C ASN A 46 14.66 -7.42 14.05
N GLN A 47 15.38 -6.47 13.43
CA GLN A 47 16.30 -5.54 14.07
C GLN A 47 15.57 -4.32 14.65
N CYS A 48 14.55 -3.81 13.96
CA CYS A 48 13.64 -2.77 14.46
C CYS A 48 12.63 -3.31 15.48
N MET A 49 12.26 -4.58 15.35
CA MET A 49 11.50 -5.37 16.34
C MET A 49 12.43 -5.99 17.38
N SER A 50 13.76 -5.86 17.25
CA SER A 50 14.68 -6.17 18.34
C SER A 50 14.45 -5.10 19.38
N THR A 51 13.63 -5.47 20.33
CA THR A 51 13.12 -4.53 21.30
C THR A 51 14.32 -4.03 22.08
N GLY A 52 14.53 -2.71 22.07
CA GLY A 52 15.18 -2.04 23.19
C GLY A 52 14.60 -2.63 24.48
N SER A 53 15.47 -2.85 25.47
CA SER A 53 15.34 -3.73 26.66
C SER A 53 13.96 -4.00 27.28
N ALA A 54 12.94 -3.18 27.04
CA ALA A 54 11.57 -3.32 27.50
C ALA A 54 10.80 -4.56 26.98
N ALA A 55 10.98 -5.04 25.74
CA ALA A 55 10.13 -6.14 25.24
C ALA A 55 10.71 -7.56 25.29
N ARG A 56 11.95 -7.73 25.82
CA ARG A 56 12.35 -9.04 26.36
C ARG A 56 11.45 -9.51 27.50
N ALA A 57 10.72 -8.61 28.15
CA ALA A 57 9.73 -8.95 29.19
C ALA A 57 8.37 -9.42 28.62
N ALA A 58 8.03 -9.11 27.36
CA ALA A 58 6.69 -9.33 26.81
C ALA A 58 6.54 -10.62 25.98
N ALA A 59 7.66 -11.22 25.53
CA ALA A 59 7.66 -12.44 24.71
C ALA A 59 7.07 -13.69 25.41
N ALA A 60 6.78 -13.61 26.72
CA ALA A 60 6.12 -14.68 27.46
C ALA A 60 4.58 -14.62 27.46
N ALA A 61 3.95 -13.56 26.92
CA ALA A 61 2.51 -13.29 27.16
C ALA A 61 1.58 -13.41 25.93
N GLY A 62 2.09 -13.77 24.75
CA GLY A 62 1.29 -13.94 23.52
C GLY A 62 0.97 -12.62 22.79
N ALA A 63 0.86 -12.71 21.45
CA ALA A 63 0.80 -11.57 20.54
C ALA A 63 -0.36 -10.59 20.81
N ALA A 64 -1.51 -11.09 21.26
CA ALA A 64 -2.67 -10.25 21.61
C ALA A 64 -2.42 -9.36 22.84
N ALA A 65 -1.72 -9.88 23.86
CA ALA A 65 -1.39 -9.12 25.07
C ALA A 65 -0.28 -8.09 24.80
N ALA A 66 0.67 -8.43 23.93
CA ALA A 66 1.70 -7.51 23.46
C ALA A 66 1.08 -6.31 22.74
N ASN A 67 0.14 -6.53 21.81
CA ASN A 67 -0.56 -5.44 21.11
C ASN A 67 -1.36 -4.53 22.05
N ALA A 68 -2.02 -5.07 23.06
CA ALA A 68 -2.77 -4.28 24.05
C ALA A 68 -1.85 -3.41 24.93
N ALA A 69 -0.73 -3.95 25.39
CA ALA A 69 0.24 -3.21 26.21
C ALA A 69 0.95 -2.11 25.42
N VAL A 70 1.24 -2.38 24.15
CA VAL A 70 1.89 -1.46 23.21
C VAL A 70 0.97 -0.30 22.81
N SER A 71 -0.34 -0.57 22.64
CA SER A 71 -1.36 0.46 22.43
C SER A 71 -1.59 1.34 23.67
N ALA A 72 -1.50 0.76 24.87
CA ALA A 72 -1.62 1.50 26.14
C ALA A 72 -0.43 2.43 26.44
N ALA A 73 0.75 2.19 25.84
CA ALA A 73 1.96 2.99 26.03
C ALA A 73 2.01 4.28 25.18
N GLY A 74 0.94 4.57 24.41
CA GLY A 74 0.70 5.88 23.82
C GLY A 74 1.47 6.23 22.53
N HIS A 75 2.44 5.43 22.09
CA HIS A 75 3.17 5.68 20.83
C HIS A 75 3.67 4.40 20.19
N ALA A 76 2.76 3.51 19.80
CA ALA A 76 3.16 2.36 19.03
C ALA A 76 2.20 2.05 17.89
N VAL A 77 2.79 1.87 16.72
CA VAL A 77 2.15 1.35 15.52
C VAL A 77 1.83 -0.11 15.81
N ALA A 78 0.58 -0.40 16.17
CA ALA A 78 0.10 -1.77 16.18
C ALA A 78 -0.01 -2.22 14.73
N TRP A 79 0.77 -3.22 14.33
CA TRP A 79 0.59 -3.89 13.05
C TRP A 79 -0.82 -4.49 13.05
N THR A 80 -1.71 -3.88 12.29
CA THR A 80 -3.11 -4.28 12.20
C THR A 80 -3.29 -5.49 11.28
N GLU A 81 -4.40 -6.21 11.44
CA GLU A 81 -4.85 -7.28 10.55
C GLU A 81 -4.76 -6.85 9.07
N MET A 82 -3.77 -7.42 8.39
CA MET A 82 -3.63 -7.45 6.94
C MET A 82 -3.94 -8.88 6.50
N GLU A 83 -4.66 -9.02 5.40
CA GLU A 83 -4.91 -10.34 4.82
C GLU A 83 -3.62 -10.81 4.12
N ASN A 84 -2.99 -11.87 4.63
CA ASN A 84 -1.86 -12.53 3.95
C ASN A 84 -2.43 -13.33 2.77
N LEU A 85 -2.47 -12.71 1.60
CA LEU A 85 -3.18 -13.20 0.42
C LEU A 85 -2.58 -12.59 -0.84
N ASP A 86 -2.29 -13.43 -1.83
CA ASP A 86 -2.07 -12.96 -3.20
C ASP A 86 -3.41 -12.61 -3.84
N VAL A 87 -3.74 -11.32 -3.84
CA VAL A 87 -4.99 -10.83 -4.42
C VAL A 87 -4.92 -10.71 -5.95
N PHE A 88 -3.78 -11.03 -6.58
CA PHE A 88 -3.61 -10.98 -8.04
C PHE A 88 -3.63 -12.35 -8.70
N ASP A 89 -3.71 -13.43 -7.93
CA ASP A 89 -3.91 -14.75 -8.46
C ASP A 89 -5.33 -14.95 -9.04
N SER A 90 -5.55 -16.11 -9.65
CA SER A 90 -6.86 -16.48 -10.23
C SER A 90 -7.75 -17.25 -9.24
N GLY A 91 -7.37 -17.28 -7.96
CA GLY A 91 -8.04 -18.02 -6.91
C GLY A 91 -9.38 -17.41 -6.50
N GLU A 92 -10.19 -18.25 -5.85
CA GLU A 92 -11.47 -17.85 -5.27
C GLU A 92 -11.28 -16.80 -4.17
N ALA A 93 -10.28 -17.00 -3.29
CA ALA A 93 -9.96 -16.07 -2.21
C ALA A 93 -9.61 -14.65 -2.72
N ALA A 94 -8.78 -14.54 -3.76
CA ALA A 94 -8.48 -13.25 -4.40
C ALA A 94 -9.75 -12.62 -4.99
N THR A 95 -10.58 -13.41 -5.65
CA THR A 95 -11.84 -12.94 -6.24
C THR A 95 -12.80 -12.40 -5.19
N GLU A 96 -13.02 -13.15 -4.11
CA GLU A 96 -13.84 -12.74 -2.97
C GLU A 96 -13.31 -11.48 -2.29
N TRP A 97 -11.98 -11.39 -2.16
CA TRP A 97 -11.34 -10.22 -1.57
C TRP A 97 -11.67 -8.96 -2.37
N TRP A 98 -11.46 -8.97 -3.69
CA TRP A 98 -11.77 -7.82 -4.55
C TRP A 98 -13.27 -7.49 -4.55
N GLN A 99 -14.16 -8.49 -4.58
CA GLN A 99 -15.60 -8.26 -4.51
C GLN A 99 -16.02 -7.56 -3.21
N ARG A 100 -15.45 -8.01 -2.07
CA ARG A 100 -15.73 -7.44 -0.75
C ARG A 100 -15.12 -6.05 -0.59
N ALA A 101 -13.90 -5.86 -1.08
CA ALA A 101 -13.11 -4.67 -0.81
C ALA A 101 -13.41 -3.51 -1.80
N GLU A 102 -13.77 -3.80 -3.05
CA GLU A 102 -14.17 -2.77 -4.03
C GLU A 102 -15.60 -2.25 -3.84
N ALA A 103 -16.47 -3.01 -3.18
CA ALA A 103 -17.88 -2.65 -3.02
C ALA A 103 -18.02 -1.27 -2.34
N GLY A 104 -18.33 -0.24 -3.14
CA GLY A 104 -18.44 1.14 -2.69
C GLY A 104 -17.11 1.81 -2.31
N CYS A 105 -15.96 1.24 -2.69
CA CYS A 105 -14.64 1.82 -2.45
C CYS A 105 -14.21 2.72 -3.62
N PRO A 106 -14.11 4.05 -3.43
CA PRO A 106 -13.76 4.96 -4.52
C PRO A 106 -12.26 5.13 -4.73
N ILE A 107 -11.42 4.68 -3.77
CA ILE A 107 -9.98 4.97 -3.74
C ILE A 107 -9.14 3.69 -3.71
N LEU A 108 -8.22 3.57 -4.66
CA LEU A 108 -7.09 2.64 -4.61
C LEU A 108 -5.87 3.38 -4.04
N MET A 109 -5.14 2.74 -3.14
CA MET A 109 -3.82 3.17 -2.69
C MET A 109 -2.79 2.17 -3.16
N LEU A 110 -1.68 2.67 -3.70
CA LEU A 110 -0.51 1.88 -4.07
C LEU A 110 0.71 2.53 -3.41
N SER A 111 1.26 1.85 -2.40
CA SER A 111 2.40 2.35 -1.62
C SER A 111 3.67 1.64 -2.03
N PHE A 112 4.59 2.35 -2.66
CA PHE A 112 5.88 1.84 -3.16
C PHE A 112 5.73 0.52 -3.92
N PRO A 113 4.86 0.45 -4.95
CA PRO A 113 4.70 -0.76 -5.74
C PRO A 113 6.06 -1.26 -6.25
N PRO A 114 6.31 -2.58 -6.22
CA PRO A 114 7.59 -3.12 -6.65
C PRO A 114 7.86 -2.80 -8.13
N PRO A 115 9.13 -2.58 -8.51
CA PRO A 115 9.53 -2.43 -9.91
C PRO A 115 9.44 -3.78 -10.66
N PRO A 116 9.69 -3.79 -11.98
CA PRO A 116 9.79 -5.02 -12.75
C PRO A 116 10.74 -6.04 -12.10
N PRO A 117 10.44 -7.35 -12.20
CA PRO A 117 9.43 -7.95 -13.08
C PRO A 117 8.00 -7.97 -12.52
N ALA A 118 7.74 -7.36 -11.36
CA ALA A 118 6.41 -7.36 -10.77
C ALA A 118 5.43 -6.46 -11.56
N GLU A 119 4.25 -7.00 -11.89
CA GLU A 119 3.19 -6.30 -12.62
C GLU A 119 1.98 -5.93 -11.73
N VAL A 120 2.10 -6.09 -10.41
CA VAL A 120 1.00 -5.93 -9.44
C VAL A 120 0.36 -4.54 -9.46
N ALA A 121 1.14 -3.48 -9.71
CA ALA A 121 0.62 -2.12 -9.79
C ALA A 121 -0.27 -1.91 -11.02
N GLU A 122 0.16 -2.45 -12.16
CA GLU A 122 -0.61 -2.43 -13.40
C GLU A 122 -1.87 -3.30 -13.26
N ALA A 123 -1.73 -4.51 -12.71
CA ALA A 123 -2.85 -5.41 -12.45
C ALA A 123 -3.90 -4.76 -11.53
N ALA A 124 -3.46 -4.10 -10.45
CA ALA A 124 -4.34 -3.36 -9.55
C ALA A 124 -5.11 -2.24 -10.26
N LEU A 125 -4.42 -1.44 -11.08
CA LEU A 125 -5.04 -0.36 -11.86
C LEU A 125 -6.12 -0.85 -12.83
N ARG A 126 -5.85 -1.97 -13.52
CA ARG A 126 -6.77 -2.58 -14.50
C ARG A 126 -8.00 -3.17 -13.84
N ARG A 127 -7.82 -3.77 -12.66
CA ARG A 127 -8.90 -4.39 -11.88
C ARG A 127 -9.78 -3.33 -11.21
N PHE A 128 -9.15 -2.33 -10.63
CA PHE A 128 -9.81 -1.31 -9.82
C PHE A 128 -10.84 -0.48 -10.59
N ARG A 129 -12.11 -0.53 -10.16
CA ARG A 129 -13.22 0.18 -10.81
C ARG A 129 -13.51 1.57 -10.26
N GLY A 130 -12.90 1.95 -9.15
CA GLY A 130 -13.08 3.29 -8.58
C GLY A 130 -12.39 4.40 -9.40
N SER A 131 -12.57 5.63 -8.93
CA SER A 131 -12.18 6.84 -9.69
C SER A 131 -10.99 7.57 -9.10
N TRP A 132 -10.49 7.18 -7.92
CA TRP A 132 -9.39 7.84 -7.24
C TRP A 132 -8.24 6.89 -7.00
N LEU A 133 -7.02 7.38 -7.20
CA LEU A 133 -5.79 6.69 -6.90
C LEU A 133 -4.92 7.57 -6.00
N LEU A 134 -4.44 6.98 -4.91
CA LEU A 134 -3.37 7.51 -4.08
C LEU A 134 -2.11 6.68 -4.34
N PHE A 135 -1.20 7.21 -5.13
CA PHE A 135 0.08 6.55 -5.42
C PHE A 135 1.17 7.18 -4.56
N ILE A 136 1.91 6.37 -3.82
CA ILE A 136 3.07 6.79 -3.02
C ILE A 136 4.30 6.12 -3.61
N GLY A 137 5.29 6.90 -4.04
CA GLY A 137 6.50 6.37 -4.69
C GLY A 137 7.11 7.38 -5.65
N GLU A 138 7.88 6.89 -6.62
CA GLU A 138 8.61 7.71 -7.59
C GLU A 138 7.95 7.62 -8.97
N TRP A 139 7.63 8.77 -9.57
CA TRP A 139 7.07 8.79 -10.92
C TRP A 139 8.09 8.36 -11.96
N ARG A 140 7.85 7.23 -12.64
CA ARG A 140 8.79 6.62 -13.59
C ARG A 140 10.20 6.41 -13.00
N GLY A 141 10.28 6.19 -11.68
CA GLY A 141 11.51 5.89 -10.94
C GLY A 141 11.61 4.41 -10.55
N CYS A 142 11.97 4.13 -9.30
CA CYS A 142 12.17 2.77 -8.82
C CYS A 142 10.90 2.06 -8.32
N THR A 143 9.71 2.64 -8.53
CA THR A 143 8.42 2.06 -8.12
C THR A 143 7.52 1.78 -9.32
N GLY A 144 6.97 0.58 -9.42
CA GLY A 144 6.11 0.16 -10.53
C GLY A 144 6.85 -0.05 -11.86
N GLY A 145 6.18 -0.71 -12.80
CA GLY A 145 6.70 -0.95 -14.16
C GLY A 145 6.30 0.13 -15.17
N SER A 146 6.87 0.08 -16.38
CA SER A 146 6.53 1.01 -17.46
C SER A 146 5.04 0.95 -17.84
N GLY A 147 4.46 -0.26 -17.92
CA GLY A 147 3.04 -0.43 -18.25
C GLY A 147 2.09 0.19 -17.22
N PHE A 148 2.46 0.20 -15.94
CA PHE A 148 1.73 0.94 -14.91
C PHE A 148 1.71 2.45 -15.20
N PHE A 149 2.86 3.06 -15.50
CA PHE A 149 2.93 4.50 -15.80
C PHE A 149 2.27 4.86 -17.13
N ASP A 150 2.38 3.99 -18.13
CA ASP A 150 1.71 4.19 -19.42
C ASP A 150 0.18 4.23 -19.24
N LEU A 151 -0.38 3.36 -18.38
CA LEU A 151 -1.79 3.43 -17.99
C LEU A 151 -2.14 4.69 -17.20
N LEU A 152 -1.29 5.12 -16.26
CA LEU A 152 -1.52 6.36 -15.51
C LEU A 152 -1.58 7.57 -16.44
N GLU A 153 -0.66 7.67 -17.39
CA GLU A 153 -0.58 8.79 -18.32
C GLU A 153 -1.74 8.78 -19.34
N ALA A 154 -2.23 7.60 -19.70
CA ALA A 154 -3.35 7.44 -20.62
C ALA A 154 -4.72 7.70 -19.94
N GLU A 155 -4.94 7.16 -18.74
CA GLU A 155 -6.27 7.05 -18.15
C GLU A 155 -6.48 7.90 -16.89
N TRP A 156 -5.42 8.49 -16.33
CA TRP A 156 -5.50 9.18 -15.04
C TRP A 156 -5.00 10.61 -15.14
N GLN A 157 -5.66 11.50 -14.41
CA GLN A 157 -5.26 12.90 -14.27
C GLN A 157 -4.61 13.10 -12.91
N LYS A 158 -3.39 13.63 -12.89
CA LYS A 158 -2.73 14.09 -11.65
C LYS A 158 -3.50 15.32 -11.12
N VAL A 159 -4.24 15.13 -10.02
CA VAL A 159 -5.03 16.19 -9.37
C VAL A 159 -4.15 16.98 -8.41
N ARG A 160 -3.35 16.30 -7.59
CA ARG A 160 -2.37 16.92 -6.69
C ARG A 160 -1.15 16.03 -6.50
N VAL A 161 -0.03 16.67 -6.18
CA VAL A 161 1.23 16.04 -5.80
C VAL A 161 1.66 16.63 -4.46
N PHE A 162 2.02 15.77 -3.52
CA PHE A 162 2.53 16.17 -2.20
C PHE A 162 3.95 15.67 -2.03
N SER A 163 4.81 16.54 -1.48
CA SER A 163 6.17 16.17 -1.11
C SER A 163 6.17 15.37 0.19
N LEU A 164 6.96 14.32 0.24
CA LEU A 164 7.32 13.60 1.47
C LEU A 164 8.69 14.07 1.96
N PRO A 165 9.01 13.85 3.26
CA PRO A 165 10.39 13.78 3.69
C PRO A 165 11.11 12.70 2.87
N GLN A 166 12.23 13.05 2.25
CA GLN A 166 12.97 12.20 1.32
C GLN A 166 14.41 12.05 1.77
N TRP A 167 14.99 10.89 1.49
CA TRP A 167 16.44 10.75 1.49
C TRP A 167 17.05 11.59 0.36
N PRO A 168 18.30 12.06 0.50
CA PRO A 168 19.00 12.68 -0.63
C PRO A 168 18.96 11.75 -1.84
N MET A 169 18.70 12.33 -3.02
CA MET A 169 18.58 11.64 -4.31
C MET A 169 17.30 10.83 -4.55
N MET A 170 16.36 10.76 -3.59
CA MET A 170 15.06 10.12 -3.79
C MET A 170 14.01 11.13 -4.26
N GLU A 171 13.12 10.71 -5.15
CA GLU A 171 12.05 11.56 -5.69
C GLU A 171 10.65 11.15 -5.19
N ASP A 172 10.55 10.44 -4.06
CA ASP A 172 9.30 9.96 -3.47
C ASP A 172 8.23 11.05 -3.25
N ARG A 173 7.07 10.92 -3.87
CA ARG A 173 5.92 11.81 -3.66
C ARG A 173 4.67 11.01 -3.34
N VAL A 174 3.65 11.72 -2.88
CA VAL A 174 2.27 11.24 -2.91
C VAL A 174 1.56 11.89 -4.09
N TYR A 175 1.02 11.09 -4.99
CA TYR A 175 0.23 11.50 -6.12
C TYR A 175 -1.24 11.19 -5.84
N LEU A 176 -2.08 12.22 -5.86
CA LEU A 176 -3.52 12.06 -5.91
C LEU A 176 -3.96 12.16 -7.37
N LEU A 177 -4.44 11.05 -7.91
CA LEU A 177 -4.93 10.97 -9.28
C LEU A 177 -6.42 10.67 -9.32
N ARG A 178 -7.07 11.17 -10.37
CA ARG A 178 -8.46 10.88 -10.68
C ARG A 178 -8.53 10.23 -12.06
N ARG A 179 -9.30 9.15 -12.17
CA ARG A 179 -9.56 8.48 -13.45
C ARG A 179 -10.26 9.46 -14.38
N GLN A 180 -9.78 9.57 -15.63
CA GLN A 180 -10.37 10.42 -16.65
C GLN A 180 -11.69 9.80 -17.11
N ASP A 181 -12.72 10.63 -17.28
CA ASP A 181 -13.96 10.19 -17.91
C ASP A 181 -13.68 9.98 -19.42
N PRO A 182 -13.92 8.78 -19.98
CA PRO A 182 -13.67 8.51 -21.41
C PRO A 182 -14.39 9.49 -22.35
N LEU A 183 -15.49 10.09 -21.88
CA LEU A 183 -16.33 11.03 -22.63
C LEU A 183 -15.83 12.49 -22.59
N ALA A 184 -14.89 12.83 -21.72
CA ALA A 184 -14.38 14.21 -21.60
C ALA A 184 -13.29 14.55 -22.63
N GLY A 185 -12.68 13.54 -23.29
CA GLY A 185 -11.63 13.73 -24.29
C GLY A 185 -12.09 14.09 -25.70
N GLY A 186 -13.41 14.06 -25.96
CA GLY A 186 -14.01 14.24 -27.29
C GLY A 186 -14.40 15.67 -27.66
N LYS A 187 -13.55 16.67 -27.41
CA LYS A 187 -13.68 18.00 -28.04
C LYS A 187 -12.31 18.63 -28.28
N LYS A 188 -11.70 18.26 -29.41
CA LYS A 188 -10.78 19.14 -30.13
C LYS A 188 -11.24 19.13 -31.59
N THR A 189 -12.11 20.09 -31.93
CA THR A 189 -12.37 20.53 -33.30
C THR A 189 -11.24 21.41 -33.78
#